data_AF-A0A6L9QWV9-F1
#
_entry.id   AF-A0A6L9QWV9-F1
#
_cell.length_a   1.000
_cell.length_b   1.000
_cell.length_c   1.000
_cell.angle_alpha   90.00
_cell.angle_beta   90.00
_cell.angle_gamma   90.00
#
_symmetry.space_group_name_H-M   'P 1'
#
loop_
_entity.id
_entity.type
_entity.pdbx_description
1 polymer ?
#
loop_
_entity_poly.entity_id
_entity_poly.type
_entity_poly.pdbx_seq_one_letter_code
_entity_poly.pdbx_strand_id
1 'polypeptide(L)'
;MTHQDPAGGSGASTPRGRARREQLVRIGLDLLAEGGWPAVTARAVTDRAGTRPGLLHHYFNGLPGLHVAVAQRAGEMVVDPVVDAMLAAPDTPSALRALHDQVPRMVAGERNLRLAAELLVRALRDP
;
A
#
# COMPACT_ATOMS: atom_id res chain seq x y z
N MET A 1 27.90 -35.75 6.96
CA MET A 1 26.76 -35.21 7.74
C MET A 1 27.33 -34.04 8.53
N THR A 2 27.17 -32.79 8.14
CA THR A 2 25.88 -32.06 8.05
C THR A 2 25.92 -31.02 6.93
N HIS A 3 24.81 -30.99 6.20
CA HIS A 3 24.45 -30.00 5.20
C HIS A 3 24.02 -28.72 5.93
N GLN A 4 24.56 -27.55 5.57
CA GLN A 4 23.95 -26.27 5.96
C GLN A 4 24.15 -25.23 4.84
N ASP A 5 23.06 -25.00 4.11
CA ASP A 5 22.81 -23.83 3.26
C ASP A 5 22.59 -22.57 4.11
N PRO A 6 23.06 -21.39 3.66
CA PRO A 6 22.45 -20.12 4.03
C PRO A 6 22.07 -19.32 2.77
N ALA A 7 20.85 -19.54 2.25
CA ALA A 7 20.29 -18.74 1.15
C ALA A 7 18.93 -18.14 1.54
N GLY A 8 18.89 -17.30 2.58
CA GLY A 8 17.67 -16.60 3.03
C GLY A 8 17.52 -15.15 2.55
N GLY A 9 18.58 -14.50 2.04
CA GLY A 9 18.60 -13.05 1.81
C GLY A 9 18.49 -12.57 0.35
N SER A 10 18.80 -13.42 -0.63
CA SER A 10 18.93 -12.96 -2.05
C SER A 10 17.61 -12.90 -2.81
N GLY A 11 16.55 -13.57 -2.33
CA GLY A 11 15.28 -13.68 -3.06
C GLY A 11 14.54 -12.35 -3.21
N ALA A 12 14.53 -11.53 -2.16
CA ALA A 12 13.71 -10.30 -2.09
C ALA A 12 14.22 -9.15 -2.95
N SER A 13 15.54 -9.04 -3.16
CA SER A 13 16.17 -7.98 -3.98
C SER A 13 16.15 -8.30 -5.48
N THR A 14 15.96 -9.57 -5.85
CA THR A 14 15.82 -9.98 -7.25
C THR A 14 14.61 -9.32 -7.94
N PRO A 15 14.62 -9.15 -9.27
CA PRO A 15 13.46 -8.67 -10.00
C PRO A 15 12.18 -9.49 -9.72
N ARG A 16 12.33 -10.81 -9.58
CA ARG A 16 11.21 -11.71 -9.24
C ARG A 16 10.70 -11.49 -7.82
N GLY A 17 11.59 -11.25 -6.86
CA GLY A 17 11.26 -10.92 -5.48
C GLY A 17 10.50 -9.60 -5.37
N ARG A 18 10.97 -8.56 -6.06
CA ARG A 18 10.28 -7.27 -6.15
C ARG A 18 8.88 -7.40 -6.75
N ALA A 19 8.75 -8.08 -7.89
CA ALA A 19 7.44 -8.32 -8.50
C ALA A 19 6.48 -9.08 -7.56
N ARG A 20 6.99 -10.06 -6.79
CA ARG A 20 6.18 -10.77 -5.80
C ARG A 20 5.76 -9.87 -4.65
N ARG A 21 6.69 -9.05 -4.13
CA ARG A 21 6.38 -8.07 -3.07
C ARG A 21 5.31 -7.09 -3.53
N GLU A 22 5.43 -6.55 -4.74
CA GLU A 22 4.44 -5.64 -5.34
C GLU A 22 3.08 -6.31 -5.53
N GLN A 23 3.05 -7.58 -5.97
CA GLN A 23 1.80 -8.34 -6.07
C GLN A 23 1.08 -8.45 -4.72
N LEU A 24 1.82 -8.74 -3.64
CA LEU A 24 1.24 -8.87 -2.29
C LEU A 24 0.70 -7.53 -1.78
N VAL A 25 1.40 -6.43 -2.04
CA VAL A 25 0.90 -5.07 -1.73
C VAL A 25 -0.37 -4.76 -2.50
N ARG A 26 -0.42 -5.07 -3.81
CA ARG A 26 -1.62 -4.86 -4.64
C ARG A 26 -2.83 -5.63 -4.12
N ILE A 27 -2.64 -6.89 -3.75
CA ILE A 27 -3.70 -7.70 -3.12
C ILE A 27 -4.17 -7.07 -1.80
N GLY A 28 -3.24 -6.54 -0.99
CA GLY A 28 -3.57 -5.82 0.23
C GLY A 28 -4.40 -4.56 -0.02
N LEU A 29 -4.09 -3.80 -1.07
CA LEU A 29 -4.90 -2.63 -1.48
C LEU A 29 -6.32 -3.03 -1.91
N ASP A 30 -6.47 -4.14 -2.62
CA ASP A 30 -7.79 -4.62 -3.06
C ASP A 30 -8.64 -5.05 -1.85
N LEU A 31 -8.05 -5.79 -0.91
CA LEU A 31 -8.71 -6.16 0.35
C LEU A 31 -9.08 -4.92 1.18
N LEU A 32 -8.18 -3.94 1.26
CA LEU A 32 -8.41 -2.68 1.95
C LEU A 32 -9.61 -1.91 1.34
N ALA A 33 -9.71 -1.89 0.01
CA ALA A 33 -10.82 -1.29 -0.70
C ALA A 33 -12.16 -2.02 -0.48
N GLU A 34 -12.12 -3.36 -0.43
CA GLU A 34 -13.29 -4.22 -0.26
C GLU A 34 -13.89 -4.11 1.14
N GLY A 35 -13.06 -4.14 2.19
CA GLY A 35 -13.54 -4.30 3.57
C GLY A 35 -12.72 -3.58 4.64
N GLY A 36 -11.93 -2.58 4.28
CA GLY A 36 -11.11 -1.82 5.23
C GLY A 36 -9.95 -2.63 5.79
N TRP A 37 -9.27 -2.08 6.80
CA TRP A 37 -8.13 -2.75 7.45
C TRP A 37 -8.44 -4.15 8.02
N PRO A 38 -9.64 -4.42 8.59
CA PRO A 38 -9.97 -5.77 9.07
C PRO A 38 -9.97 -6.85 7.98
N ALA A 39 -10.18 -6.48 6.72
CA ALA A 39 -10.12 -7.42 5.59
C ALA A 39 -8.68 -7.78 5.18
N VAL A 40 -7.70 -6.92 5.50
CA VAL A 40 -6.28 -7.15 5.18
C VAL A 40 -5.65 -8.07 6.22
N THR A 41 -5.93 -9.37 6.11
CA THR A 41 -5.38 -10.39 7.00
C THR A 41 -4.29 -11.21 6.30
N ALA A 42 -3.38 -11.80 7.09
CA ALA A 42 -2.33 -12.68 6.55
C ALA A 42 -2.93 -13.79 5.67
N ARG A 43 -3.99 -14.44 6.18
CA ARG A 43 -4.72 -15.49 5.47
C ARG A 43 -5.35 -14.98 4.18
N ALA A 44 -6.13 -13.90 4.23
CA ALA A 44 -6.80 -13.37 3.02
C ALA A 44 -5.80 -13.01 1.92
N VAL A 45 -4.67 -12.41 2.30
CA VAL A 45 -3.61 -12.04 1.35
C VAL A 45 -2.93 -13.28 0.78
N THR A 46 -2.56 -14.26 1.61
CA THR A 46 -1.86 -15.47 1.15
C THR A 46 -2.76 -16.35 0.28
N ASP A 47 -4.03 -16.48 0.65
CA ASP A 47 -5.04 -17.24 -0.09
C ASP A 47 -5.25 -16.62 -1.46
N ARG A 48 -5.48 -15.30 -1.54
CA ARG A 48 -5.65 -14.58 -2.82
C ARG A 48 -4.38 -14.54 -3.67
N ALA A 49 -3.20 -14.58 -3.04
CA ALA A 49 -1.93 -14.64 -3.75
C ALA A 49 -1.56 -16.06 -4.22
N GLY A 50 -2.25 -17.10 -3.72
CA GLY A 50 -1.84 -18.50 -3.91
C GLY A 50 -0.46 -18.80 -3.32
N THR A 51 -0.12 -18.18 -2.18
CA THR A 51 1.19 -18.32 -1.53
C THR A 51 1.09 -18.91 -0.12
N ARG A 52 2.24 -19.30 0.44
CA ARG A 52 2.32 -19.84 1.82
C ARG A 52 2.43 -18.70 2.84
N PRO A 53 1.88 -18.83 4.06
CA PRO A 53 1.95 -17.79 5.09
C PRO A 53 3.35 -17.27 5.41
N GLY A 54 4.37 -18.15 5.37
CA GLY A 54 5.76 -17.78 5.63
C GLY A 54 6.34 -16.72 4.68
N LEU A 55 5.75 -16.52 3.50
CA LEU A 55 6.22 -15.52 2.53
C LEU A 55 6.00 -14.08 3.03
N LEU A 56 4.96 -13.84 3.85
CA LEU A 56 4.72 -12.51 4.41
C LEU A 56 5.82 -12.11 5.39
N HIS A 57 6.33 -13.05 6.18
CA HIS A 57 7.49 -12.80 7.04
C HIS A 57 8.74 -12.51 6.22
N HIS A 58 8.96 -13.23 5.13
CA HIS A 58 10.11 -13.00 4.26
C HIS A 58 10.13 -11.59 3.63
N TYR A 59 8.99 -11.09 3.12
CA TYR A 59 8.95 -9.82 2.40
C TYR A 59 8.64 -8.60 3.27
N PHE A 60 7.94 -8.79 4.37
CA PHE A 60 7.36 -7.71 5.16
C PHE A 60 7.58 -7.84 6.66
N ASN A 61 8.33 -8.84 7.13
CA ASN A 61 8.44 -9.14 8.56
C ASN A 61 7.06 -9.42 9.22
N GLY A 62 6.12 -9.95 8.44
CA GLY A 62 4.78 -10.35 8.91
C GLY A 62 3.68 -9.38 8.49
N LEU A 63 2.48 -9.60 9.05
CA LEU A 63 1.29 -8.82 8.71
C LEU A 63 1.43 -7.31 9.00
N PRO A 64 2.03 -6.86 10.14
CA PRO A 64 2.17 -5.43 10.41
C PRO A 64 3.01 -4.69 9.35
N GLY A 65 4.12 -5.28 8.88
CA GLY A 65 4.90 -4.64 7.82
C GLY A 65 4.22 -4.68 6.45
N LEU A 66 3.32 -5.66 6.21
CA LEU A 66 2.46 -5.61 5.03
C LEU A 66 1.48 -4.44 5.14
N HIS A 67 0.86 -4.21 6.30
CA HIS A 67 -0.02 -3.06 6.51
C HIS A 67 0.70 -1.74 6.26
N VAL A 68 1.93 -1.59 6.75
CA VAL A 68 2.76 -0.40 6.47
C VAL A 68 2.98 -0.24 4.97
N ALA A 69 3.38 -1.30 4.26
CA ALA A 69 3.62 -1.24 2.82
C ALA A 69 2.34 -0.91 2.02
N VAL A 70 1.19 -1.44 2.44
CA VAL A 70 -0.12 -1.14 1.84
C VAL A 70 -0.52 0.31 2.11
N ALA A 71 -0.33 0.80 3.34
CA ALA A 71 -0.63 2.18 3.72
C ALA A 71 0.23 3.18 2.94
N GLN A 72 1.53 2.90 2.81
CA GLN A 72 2.45 3.71 2.00
C GLN A 72 1.99 3.77 0.54
N ARG A 73 1.70 2.60 -0.05
CA ARG A 73 1.26 2.53 -1.45
C ARG A 73 -0.09 3.22 -1.67
N ALA A 74 -1.01 3.10 -0.71
CA ALA A 74 -2.29 3.82 -0.76
C ALA A 74 -2.07 5.33 -0.67
N GLY A 75 -1.17 5.77 0.21
CA GLY A 75 -0.74 7.16 0.34
C GLY A 75 -0.19 7.71 -0.97
N GLU A 76 0.78 7.03 -1.58
CA GLU A 76 1.35 7.40 -2.90
C GLU A 76 0.24 7.54 -3.96
N MET A 77 -0.69 6.57 -4.05
CA MET A 77 -1.77 6.60 -5.04
C MET A 77 -2.76 7.76 -4.86
N VAL A 78 -2.86 8.30 -3.64
CA VAL A 78 -3.86 9.30 -3.27
C VAL A 78 -3.24 10.69 -3.15
N VAL A 79 -2.02 10.79 -2.65
CA VAL A 79 -1.31 12.04 -2.33
C VAL A 79 -0.43 12.50 -3.49
N ASP A 80 0.32 11.59 -4.12
CA ASP A 80 1.29 11.99 -5.16
C ASP A 80 0.61 12.72 -6.33
N PRO A 81 -0.57 12.31 -6.85
CA PRO A 81 -1.25 13.06 -7.91
C PRO A 81 -1.62 14.49 -7.52
N VAL A 82 -1.87 14.74 -6.24
CA VAL A 82 -2.17 16.08 -5.71
C VAL A 82 -0.89 16.90 -5.65
N VAL A 83 0.18 16.33 -5.11
CA VAL A 83 1.50 16.96 -5.03
C VAL A 83 2.02 17.30 -6.43
N ASP A 84 1.95 16.36 -7.37
CA ASP A 84 2.36 16.56 -8.76
C ASP A 84 1.55 17.68 -9.43
N ALA A 85 0.24 17.73 -9.22
CA ALA A 85 -0.61 18.79 -9.76
C ALA A 85 -0.27 20.17 -9.17
N MET A 86 0.09 20.24 -7.89
CA MET A 86 0.53 21.47 -7.25
C MET A 86 1.90 21.92 -7.74
N LEU A 87 2.86 20.99 -7.91
CA LEU A 87 4.20 21.28 -8.40
C LEU A 87 4.22 21.69 -9.88
N ALA A 88 3.28 21.19 -10.68
CA ALA A 88 3.11 21.57 -12.08
C ALA A 88 2.42 22.93 -12.26
N ALA A 89 1.85 23.51 -11.20
CA ALA A 89 1.15 24.78 -11.29
C ALA A 89 2.13 25.96 -11.44
N PRO A 90 1.84 26.94 -12.31
CA PRO A 90 2.75 28.06 -12.59
C PRO A 90 2.87 29.06 -11.44
N ASP A 91 1.90 29.08 -10.52
CA ASP A 91 1.85 29.99 -9.37
C ASP A 91 1.04 29.38 -8.21
N THR A 92 1.18 29.99 -7.02
CA THR A 92 0.49 29.55 -5.80
C THR A 92 -1.04 29.53 -5.92
N PRO A 93 -1.71 30.55 -6.53
CA PRO A 93 -3.16 30.49 -6.76
C PRO A 93 -3.62 29.34 -7.65
N SER A 94 -2.82 28.96 -8.65
CA SER A 94 -3.11 27.82 -9.53
C SER A 94 -2.87 26.49 -8.82
N ALA A 95 -1.87 26.40 -7.93
CA ALA A 95 -1.65 25.23 -7.08
C ALA A 95 -2.84 25.01 -6.11
N LEU A 96 -3.36 26.09 -5.50
CA LEU A 96 -4.55 26.04 -4.64
C LEU A 96 -5.80 25.57 -5.38
N ARG A 97 -5.99 26.04 -6.63
CA ARG A 97 -7.08 25.57 -7.50
C ARG A 97 -6.90 24.10 -7.88
N ALA A 98 -5.69 23.69 -8.23
CA ALA A 98 -5.39 22.29 -8.52
C ALA A 98 -5.70 21.40 -7.31
N LEU A 99 -5.32 21.80 -6.09
CA LEU A 99 -5.68 21.11 -4.86
C LEU A 99 -7.20 21.02 -4.69
N HIS A 100 -7.90 22.15 -4.80
CA HIS A 100 -9.37 22.22 -4.69
C HIS A 100 -10.07 21.28 -5.67
N ASP A 101 -9.59 21.17 -6.91
CA ASP A 101 -10.20 20.34 -7.94
C ASP A 101 -9.87 18.84 -7.80
N GLN A 102 -8.80 18.50 -7.07
CA GLN A 102 -8.36 17.11 -6.84
C GLN A 102 -9.02 16.48 -5.61
N VAL A 103 -9.31 17.26 -4.57
CA VAL A 103 -10.00 16.77 -3.36
C VAL A 103 -11.31 16.04 -3.67
N PRO A 104 -12.21 16.54 -4.54
CA PRO A 104 -13.39 15.80 -4.95
C PRO A 104 -13.07 14.47 -5.65
N ARG A 105 -11.98 14.38 -6.42
CA ARG A 105 -11.59 13.16 -7.14
C ARG A 105 -10.99 12.08 -6.23
N MET A 106 -10.38 12.47 -5.12
CA MET A 106 -9.98 11.56 -4.04
C MET A 106 -11.19 10.97 -3.32
N VAL A 107 -12.32 11.68 -3.30
CA VAL A 107 -13.52 11.37 -2.51
C VAL A 107 -14.65 10.77 -3.38
N ALA A 108 -14.63 10.98 -4.70
CA ALA A 108 -15.72 10.64 -5.62
C ALA A 108 -15.84 9.16 -6.00
N GLY A 109 -14.87 8.31 -5.66
CA GLY A 109 -14.98 6.86 -5.85
C GLY A 109 -15.19 6.13 -4.52
N GLU A 110 -16.15 5.20 -4.41
CA GLU A 110 -16.38 4.40 -3.19
C GLU A 110 -15.08 3.77 -2.64
N ARG A 111 -14.18 3.35 -3.55
CA ARG A 111 -12.84 2.83 -3.23
C ARG A 111 -11.89 3.90 -2.69
N ASN A 112 -11.83 5.08 -3.30
CA ASN A 112 -10.89 6.14 -2.90
C ASN A 112 -11.35 6.83 -1.60
N LEU A 113 -12.67 6.99 -1.41
CA LEU A 113 -13.27 7.49 -0.17
C LEU A 113 -12.92 6.60 1.02
N ARG A 114 -13.03 5.28 0.86
CA ARG A 114 -12.63 4.30 1.88
C ARG A 114 -11.14 4.39 2.19
N LEU A 115 -10.29 4.47 1.17
CA LEU A 115 -8.84 4.58 1.36
C LEU A 115 -8.45 5.88 2.10
N ALA A 116 -9.05 7.01 1.74
CA ALA A 116 -8.80 8.29 2.39
C ALA A 116 -9.30 8.31 3.86
N ALA A 117 -10.49 7.76 4.11
CA ALA A 117 -11.05 7.66 5.45
C ALA A 117 -10.19 6.79 6.37
N GLU A 118 -9.75 5.63 5.90
CA GLU A 118 -8.92 4.71 6.69
C GLU A 118 -7.51 5.26 6.97
N LEU A 119 -6.93 6.04 6.04
CA LEU A 119 -5.66 6.74 6.26
C LEU A 119 -5.79 7.84 7.32
N LEU A 120 -6.84 8.67 7.23
CA LEU A 120 -7.13 9.70 8.24
C LEU A 120 -7.40 9.09 9.62
N VAL A 121 -8.20 8.01 9.68
CA VAL A 121 -8.49 7.29 10.93
C VAL A 121 -7.22 6.72 11.56
N ARG A 122 -6.26 6.24 10.75
CA ARG A 122 -4.98 5.76 11.28
C ARG A 122 -4.07 6.89 11.75
N ALA A 123 -3.95 7.95 10.98
CA ALA A 123 -3.16 9.14 11.35
C ALA A 123 -3.68 9.81 12.62
N LEU A 124 -4.99 9.75 12.88
CA LEU A 124 -5.61 10.29 14.09
C LEU A 124 -5.51 9.35 15.31
N ARG A 125 -5.17 8.07 15.12
CA ARG A 125 -5.12 7.05 16.19
C ARG A 125 -3.70 6.73 16.68
N ASP A 126 -2.67 7.01 15.89
CA ASP A 126 -1.26 6.94 16.30
C ASP A 126 -0.51 8.19 15.78
N PRO A 127 -0.29 9.21 16.63
CA PRO A 127 0.51 10.39 16.31
C PRO A 127 2.03 10.11 16.27
#